data_AF-K1RZC8-F1
#
_entry.id   AF-K1RZC8-F1
#
_cell.length_a   1.000
_cell.length_b   1.000
_cell.length_c   1.000
_cell.angle_alpha   90.00
_cell.angle_beta   90.00
_cell.angle_gamma   90.00
#
_symmetry.space_group_name_H-M   'P 1'
#
loop_
_entity.id
_entity.type
_entity.pdbx_description
1 polymer ?
#
loop_
_entity_poly.entity_id
_entity_poly.type
_entity_poly.pdbx_seq_one_letter_code
_entity_poly.pdbx_strand_id
1 'polypeptide(L)'
;MLLVAISASVLHVSAISADTDEVFSGIDVSVYQGDIDFEQVKNSGIEVVYIRAGYGFSVTDPKFEENYTNATKAGLKCGAYYFVTARNTEQAYLQATRFAELISG
;
A
#
# COMPACT_ATOMS: atom_id res chain seq x y z
N MET A 1 30.50 -9.22 45.31
CA MET A 1 30.05 -9.93 44.09
C MET A 1 28.54 -9.72 44.00
N LEU A 2 28.09 -8.76 43.20
CA LEU A 2 26.67 -8.39 43.11
C LEU A 2 26.09 -9.07 41.86
N LEU A 3 25.22 -10.07 42.06
CA LEU A 3 24.47 -10.68 40.96
C LEU A 3 23.31 -9.77 40.58
N VAL A 4 23.31 -9.25 39.35
CA VAL A 4 22.14 -8.61 38.73
C VAL A 4 21.41 -9.69 37.94
N ALA A 5 20.24 -10.12 38.42
CA ALA A 5 19.36 -11.01 37.68
C ALA A 5 18.55 -10.18 36.68
N ILE A 6 18.85 -10.32 35.38
CA ILE A 6 18.03 -9.75 34.31
C ILE A 6 16.87 -10.72 34.08
N SER A 7 15.69 -10.36 34.59
CA SER A 7 14.44 -11.05 34.23
C SER A 7 14.03 -10.58 32.83
N ALA A 8 14.24 -11.43 31.82
CA ALA A 8 13.71 -11.19 30.48
C ALA A 8 12.21 -11.51 30.47
N SER A 9 11.38 -10.48 30.61
CA SER A 9 9.94 -10.58 30.38
C SER A 9 9.68 -10.73 28.89
N VAL A 10 9.20 -11.90 28.45
CA VAL A 10 8.75 -12.11 27.06
C VAL A 10 7.41 -11.41 26.89
N LEU A 11 7.42 -10.24 26.25
CA LEU A 11 6.18 -9.58 25.80
C LEU A 11 5.62 -10.37 24.62
N HIS A 12 4.50 -11.06 24.85
CA HIS A 12 3.71 -11.64 23.77
C HIS A 12 3.00 -10.51 23.03
N VAL A 13 3.49 -10.16 21.85
CA VAL A 13 2.77 -9.29 20.92
C VAL A 13 1.79 -10.18 20.16
N SER A 14 0.51 -10.08 20.49
CA SER A 14 -0.56 -10.67 19.70
C SER A 14 -0.93 -9.71 18.56
N ALA A 15 -1.08 -10.23 17.34
CA ALA A 15 -1.69 -9.46 16.26
C ALA A 15 -3.16 -9.16 16.62
N ILE A 16 -3.61 -7.95 16.35
CA ILE A 16 -5.04 -7.61 16.41
C ILE A 16 -5.74 -8.42 15.32
N SER A 17 -6.81 -9.13 15.69
CA SER A 17 -7.65 -9.84 14.72
C SER A 17 -8.31 -8.84 13.76
N ALA A 18 -8.63 -9.26 12.54
CA ALA A 18 -9.46 -8.48 11.65
C ALA A 18 -10.79 -8.13 12.34
N ASP A 19 -11.28 -6.92 12.10
CA ASP A 19 -12.53 -6.40 12.66
C ASP A 19 -13.76 -7.15 12.11
N THR A 20 -13.63 -7.75 10.92
CA THR A 20 -14.65 -8.57 10.27
C THR A 20 -14.04 -9.79 9.58
N ASP A 21 -14.87 -10.81 9.33
CA ASP A 21 -14.53 -11.98 8.50
C ASP A 21 -14.71 -11.69 6.99
N GLU A 22 -14.95 -10.44 6.59
CA GLU A 22 -15.17 -10.07 5.19
C GLU A 22 -13.84 -10.08 4.42
N VAL A 23 -13.77 -10.92 3.39
CA VAL A 23 -12.58 -11.06 2.53
C VAL A 23 -12.90 -10.53 1.15
N PHE A 24 -12.19 -9.48 0.73
CA PHE A 24 -12.30 -8.92 -0.61
C PHE A 24 -11.30 -9.56 -1.56
N SER A 25 -11.75 -9.88 -2.77
CA SER A 25 -10.82 -10.23 -3.85
C SER A 25 -10.19 -8.97 -4.41
N GLY A 26 -8.85 -8.93 -4.50
CA GLY A 26 -8.12 -7.73 -4.88
C GLY A 26 -6.88 -7.99 -5.72
N ILE A 27 -6.41 -6.93 -6.39
CA ILE A 27 -5.17 -6.91 -7.18
C ILE A 27 -4.32 -5.70 -6.81
N ASP A 28 -3.03 -5.74 -7.14
CA ASP A 28 -2.17 -4.55 -7.18
C ASP A 28 -1.67 -4.27 -8.61
N VAL A 29 -1.57 -3.00 -8.95
CA VAL A 29 -1.22 -2.56 -10.32
C VAL A 29 -0.28 -1.36 -10.30
N SER A 30 0.43 -1.19 -11.42
CA SER A 30 1.40 -0.13 -11.68
C SER A 30 1.53 0.06 -13.21
N VAL A 31 2.49 0.88 -13.65
CA VAL A 31 2.86 0.95 -15.07
C VAL A 31 3.17 -0.42 -15.73
N TYR A 32 3.58 -1.44 -14.96
CA TYR A 32 3.99 -2.73 -15.51
C TYR A 32 2.86 -3.58 -16.09
N GLN A 33 1.60 -3.26 -15.78
CA GLN A 33 0.43 -3.91 -16.36
C GLN A 33 0.02 -3.31 -17.72
N GLY A 34 0.60 -2.18 -18.13
CA GLY A 34 0.17 -1.47 -19.33
C GLY A 34 -1.21 -0.84 -19.18
N ASP A 35 -2.00 -0.87 -20.25
CA ASP A 35 -3.39 -0.39 -20.24
C ASP A 35 -4.32 -1.48 -19.70
N ILE A 36 -5.17 -1.13 -18.73
CA ILE A 36 -6.03 -2.08 -18.01
C ILE A 36 -7.50 -1.75 -18.30
N ASP A 37 -8.27 -2.76 -18.67
CA ASP A 37 -9.73 -2.70 -18.72
C ASP A 37 -10.30 -2.97 -17.32
N PHE A 38 -10.55 -1.91 -16.55
CA PHE A 38 -11.05 -2.02 -15.19
C PHE A 38 -12.52 -2.48 -15.10
N GLU A 39 -13.31 -2.32 -16.17
CA GLU A 39 -14.66 -2.89 -16.23
C GLU A 39 -14.57 -4.41 -16.31
N GLN A 40 -13.67 -4.94 -17.14
CA GLN A 40 -13.40 -6.38 -17.18
C GLN A 40 -12.87 -6.90 -15.84
N VAL A 41 -11.97 -6.16 -15.18
CA VAL A 41 -11.48 -6.50 -13.84
C VAL A 41 -12.64 -6.58 -12.85
N LYS A 42 -13.52 -5.57 -12.80
CA LYS A 42 -14.69 -5.57 -11.92
C LYS A 42 -15.61 -6.76 -12.20
N ASN A 43 -15.91 -7.01 -13.48
CA ASN A 43 -16.75 -8.11 -13.92
C ASN A 43 -16.16 -9.51 -13.63
N SER A 44 -14.83 -9.59 -13.42
CA SER A 44 -14.17 -10.83 -13.02
C SER A 44 -14.34 -11.18 -11.53
N GLY A 45 -14.98 -10.31 -10.75
CA GLY A 45 -15.19 -10.49 -9.31
C GLY A 45 -14.13 -9.82 -8.44
N ILE A 46 -13.23 -9.01 -9.01
CA ILE A 46 -12.32 -8.17 -8.23
C ILE A 46 -13.08 -6.99 -7.64
N GLU A 47 -12.78 -6.67 -6.39
CA GLU A 47 -13.48 -5.67 -5.60
C GLU A 47 -12.56 -4.52 -5.18
N VAL A 48 -11.27 -4.81 -4.95
CA VAL A 48 -10.27 -3.87 -4.44
C VAL A 48 -9.07 -3.81 -5.40
N VAL A 49 -8.53 -2.62 -5.62
CA VAL A 49 -7.26 -2.43 -6.32
C VAL A 49 -6.32 -1.51 -5.53
N TYR A 50 -5.07 -1.93 -5.33
CA TYR A 50 -4.00 -1.07 -4.85
C TYR A 50 -3.12 -0.60 -6.01
N ILE A 51 -2.97 0.71 -6.17
CA ILE A 51 -2.30 1.31 -7.33
C ILE A 51 -1.00 1.95 -6.87
N ARG A 52 0.13 1.66 -7.54
CA ARG A 52 1.40 2.28 -7.18
C ARG A 52 1.34 3.78 -7.44
N ALA A 53 1.50 4.58 -6.40
CA ALA A 53 1.64 6.04 -6.50
C ALA A 53 3.03 6.44 -6.99
N GLY A 54 4.06 5.75 -6.51
CA GLY A 54 5.44 6.07 -6.84
C GLY A 54 6.45 5.20 -6.14
N TYR A 55 7.72 5.57 -6.29
CA TYR A 55 8.83 4.87 -5.66
C TYR A 55 10.07 5.76 -5.52
N GLY A 56 10.95 5.33 -4.62
CA GLY A 56 12.20 6.06 -4.36
C GLY A 56 11.93 7.45 -3.81
N PHE A 57 12.69 8.46 -4.26
CA PHE A 57 12.59 9.82 -3.70
C PHE A 57 11.79 10.79 -4.58
N SER A 58 11.59 10.48 -5.85
CA SER A 58 11.04 11.44 -6.82
C SER A 58 10.18 10.81 -7.91
N VAL A 59 10.09 9.49 -8.00
CA VAL A 59 9.37 8.86 -9.10
C VAL A 59 7.90 8.72 -8.75
N THR A 60 7.06 9.37 -9.55
CA THR A 60 5.62 9.10 -9.63
C THR A 60 5.41 8.00 -10.66
N ASP A 61 4.57 7.02 -10.36
CA ASP A 61 4.21 6.01 -11.35
C ASP A 61 3.38 6.69 -12.45
N PRO A 62 3.79 6.64 -13.73
CA PRO A 62 3.14 7.40 -14.79
C PRO A 62 1.71 6.96 -15.07
N LYS A 63 1.29 5.77 -14.58
CA LYS A 63 -0.08 5.27 -14.72
C LYS A 63 -0.94 5.48 -13.47
N PHE A 64 -0.42 6.09 -12.40
CA PHE A 64 -1.14 6.22 -11.13
C PHE A 64 -2.51 6.89 -11.29
N GLU A 65 -2.54 8.13 -11.80
CA GLU A 65 -3.77 8.93 -11.95
C GLU A 65 -4.77 8.29 -12.92
N GLU A 66 -4.26 7.77 -14.04
CA GLU A 66 -5.08 7.10 -15.06
C GLU A 66 -5.74 5.84 -14.48
N ASN A 67 -4.95 4.99 -13.83
CA ASN A 67 -5.45 3.76 -13.21
C ASN A 67 -6.43 4.08 -12.08
N TYR A 68 -6.13 5.07 -11.23
CA TYR A 68 -7.00 5.45 -10.12
C TYR A 68 -8.35 5.97 -10.64
N THR A 69 -8.31 6.85 -11.65
CA THR A 69 -9.51 7.39 -12.29
C THR A 69 -10.35 6.28 -12.92
N ASN A 70 -9.74 5.38 -13.69
CA ASN A 70 -10.45 4.35 -14.43
C ASN A 70 -10.99 3.24 -13.50
N ALA A 71 -10.22 2.82 -12.50
CA ALA A 71 -10.69 1.85 -11.51
C ALA A 71 -11.85 2.40 -10.66
N THR A 72 -11.77 3.67 -10.26
CA THR A 72 -12.85 4.34 -9.51
C THR A 72 -14.12 4.42 -10.36
N LYS A 73 -14.01 4.77 -11.65
CA LYS A 73 -15.14 4.79 -12.58
C LYS A 73 -15.80 3.42 -12.76
N ALA A 74 -14.99 2.35 -12.76
CA ALA A 74 -15.48 0.97 -12.81
C ALA A 74 -16.07 0.46 -11.47
N GLY A 75 -16.13 1.30 -10.43
CA GLY A 75 -16.71 0.95 -9.14
C GLY A 75 -15.87 -0.01 -8.29
N LEU A 76 -14.54 -0.01 -8.49
CA LEU A 76 -13.60 -0.70 -7.61
C LEU A 76 -13.29 0.15 -6.37
N LYS A 77 -13.00 -0.51 -5.24
CA LYS A 77 -12.43 0.14 -4.06
C LYS A 77 -10.94 0.38 -4.33
N CYS A 78 -10.54 1.64 -4.39
CA CYS A 78 -9.17 2.01 -4.74
C CYS A 78 -8.35 2.34 -3.50
N GLY A 79 -7.16 1.76 -3.42
CA GLY A 79 -6.09 2.16 -2.51
C GLY A 79 -4.83 2.51 -3.29
N ALA A 80 -3.84 3.06 -2.60
CA ALA A 80 -2.55 3.39 -3.19
C ALA A 80 -1.40 2.75 -2.39
N TYR A 81 -0.28 2.50 -3.05
CA TYR A 81 0.95 2.07 -2.38
C TYR A 81 2.18 2.83 -2.88
N TYR A 82 3.23 2.86 -2.06
CA TYR A 82 4.52 3.46 -2.39
C TYR A 82 5.62 2.41 -2.25
N PHE A 83 6.45 2.24 -3.29
CA PHE A 83 7.57 1.30 -3.21
C PHE A 83 8.76 1.96 -2.50
N VAL A 84 8.98 1.54 -1.26
CA VAL A 84 9.96 2.12 -0.34
C VAL A 84 11.36 1.59 -0.64
N THR A 85 12.33 2.50 -0.79
CA THR A 85 13.76 2.18 -0.94
C THR A 85 14.63 2.73 0.19
N ALA A 86 14.01 3.37 1.18
CA ALA A 86 14.67 3.98 2.32
C ALA A 86 15.56 3.00 3.08
N ARG A 87 16.73 3.47 3.51
CA ARG A 87 17.72 2.73 4.32
C ARG A 87 17.93 3.31 5.71
N ASN A 88 17.29 4.43 6.02
CA ASN A 88 17.30 5.06 7.34
C ASN A 88 15.98 5.84 7.57
N THR A 89 15.79 6.31 8.80
CA THR A 89 14.56 7.01 9.22
C THR A 89 14.31 8.31 8.48
N GLU A 90 15.37 9.08 8.20
CA GLU A 90 15.26 10.34 7.44
C GLU A 90 14.71 10.08 6.03
N GLN A 91 15.26 9.07 5.34
CA GLN A 91 14.77 8.66 4.03
C GLN A 91 13.33 8.12 4.09
N ALA A 92 12.98 7.37 5.14
CA ALA A 92 11.63 6.88 5.32
C ALA A 92 10.62 8.03 5.51
N TYR A 93 11.00 9.06 6.27
CA TYR A 93 10.20 10.27 6.44
C TYR A 93 9.97 10.97 5.10
N LEU A 94 11.02 11.19 4.31
CA LEU A 94 10.90 11.82 2.99
C LEU A 94 10.00 11.03 2.03
N GLN A 95 10.14 9.71 2.00
CA GLN A 95 9.31 8.86 1.14
C GLN A 95 7.85 8.80 1.61
N ALA A 96 7.60 8.84 2.93
CA ALA A 96 6.25 8.94 3.48
C ALA A 96 5.60 10.29 3.14
N THR A 97 6.35 11.40 3.26
CA THR A 97 5.88 12.72 2.82
C THR A 97 5.55 12.71 1.33
N ARG A 98 6.43 12.14 0.50
CA ARG A 98 6.19 12.04 -0.94
C ARG A 98 4.95 11.20 -1.27
N PHE A 99 4.73 10.10 -0.56
CA PHE A 99 3.51 9.31 -0.72
C PHE A 99 2.26 10.12 -0.36
N ALA A 100 2.28 10.81 0.80
CA ALA A 100 1.17 11.64 1.25
C ALA A 100 0.81 12.75 0.25
N GLU A 101 1.82 13.42 -0.33
CA GLU A 101 1.60 14.43 -1.39
C GLU A 101 0.84 13.84 -2.58
N LEU A 102 1.25 12.65 -3.06
CA LEU A 102 0.67 12.02 -4.25
C LEU A 102 -0.79 11.57 -4.05
N ILE A 103 -1.19 11.24 -2.82
CA ILE A 103 -2.54 10.74 -2.53
C ILE A 103 -3.47 11.79 -1.92
N SER A 104 -3.00 13.04 -1.74
CA SER A 104 -3.78 14.13 -1.15
C SER A 104 -4.70 14.86 -2.13
N GLY A 105 -4.75 14.43 -3.38
CA GLY A 105 -5.58 14.99 -4.45
C GLY A 105 -7.07 14.68 -4.32
#